data_AF-A0A4Q3EFR4-F1
#
_entry.id   AF-A0A4Q3EFR4-F1
#
_cell.length_a   1.000
_cell.length_b   1.000
_cell.length_c   1.000
_cell.angle_alpha   90.00
_cell.angle_beta   90.00
_cell.angle_gamma   90.00
#
_symmetry.space_group_name_H-M   'P 1'
#
loop_
_entity.id
_entity.type
_entity.pdbx_description
1 polymer ?
#
loop_
_entity_poly.entity_id
_entity_poly.type
_entity_poly.pdbx_seq_one_letter_code
_entity_poly.pdbx_strand_id
1 'polypeptide(L)' 'MEVNFKEIAGNNSAIMLTVLTRTDIARNKHYKIIFTQPVVTKPGLKRVAIVTQVAFLNELLKTLYTNNLEVEHIFDY' A
#
# COMPACT_ATOMS: atom_id res chain seq x y z
N MET A 1 -4.07 -15.56 -16.66
CA MET A 1 -4.52 -14.20 -17.00
C MET A 1 -4.26 -13.32 -15.79
N GLU A 2 -3.61 -12.18 -15.99
CA GLU A 2 -3.39 -11.19 -14.94
C GLU A 2 -4.58 -10.24 -14.88
N VAL A 3 -5.17 -10.05 -13.70
CA VAL A 3 -6.29 -9.13 -13.49
C VAL A 3 -5.72 -7.78 -13.04
N ASN A 4 -6.11 -6.72 -13.73
CA ASN A 4 -5.76 -5.32 -13.42
C ASN A 4 -7.01 -4.54 -13.04
N PHE A 5 -6.85 -3.54 -12.18
CA PHE A 5 -7.93 -2.59 -11.86
C PHE A 5 -7.94 -1.47 -12.90
N LYS A 6 -9.12 -1.21 -13.47
CA LYS A 6 -9.35 -0.05 -14.33
C LYS A 6 -9.96 1.11 -13.55
N GLU A 7 -10.87 0.78 -12.65
CA GLU A 7 -11.67 1.71 -11.86
C GLU A 7 -12.13 1.00 -10.58
N ILE A 8 -12.31 1.75 -9.50
CA ILE A 8 -12.90 1.30 -8.24
C ILE A 8 -13.97 2.33 -7.88
N ALA A 9 -15.25 1.92 -7.93
CA ALA A 9 -16.40 2.77 -7.55
C ALA A 9 -16.40 4.19 -8.16
N GLY A 10 -16.04 4.34 -9.44
CA GLY A 10 -15.91 5.65 -10.09
C GLY A 10 -14.52 6.27 -10.03
N ASN A 11 -13.66 5.81 -9.11
CA ASN A 11 -12.29 6.30 -8.98
C ASN A 11 -11.35 5.59 -9.96
N ASN A 12 -10.62 6.36 -10.75
CA ASN A 12 -9.57 5.92 -11.65
C ASN A 12 -8.21 6.58 -11.35
N SER A 13 -8.11 7.26 -10.20
CA SER A 13 -7.01 8.12 -9.82
C SER A 13 -6.15 7.47 -8.74
N ALA A 14 -6.18 7.97 -7.50
CA ALA A 14 -5.30 7.58 -6.41
C ALA A 14 -6.00 6.66 -5.41
N ILE A 15 -5.29 5.62 -4.98
CA ILE A 15 -5.66 4.77 -3.86
C ILE A 15 -4.59 4.93 -2.79
N MET A 16 -5.03 5.14 -1.56
CA MET A 16 -4.15 5.12 -0.40
C MET A 16 -4.34 3.83 0.36
N LEU A 17 -3.26 3.28 0.88
CA LEU A 17 -3.29 2.12 1.76
C LEU A 17 -2.32 2.28 2.92
N THR A 18 -2.66 1.66 4.04
CA THR A 18 -1.73 1.52 5.17
C THR A 18 -1.30 0.08 5.30
N VAL A 19 -0.02 -0.10 5.61
CA VAL A 19 0.57 -1.42 5.86
C VAL A 19 1.27 -1.43 7.21
N LEU A 20 1.21 -2.57 7.89
CA LEU A 20 1.95 -2.82 9.11
C LEU A 20 3.19 -3.64 8.77
N THR A 21 4.35 -3.13 9.19
CA THR A 21 5.62 -3.79 8.91
C THR A 21 6.65 -3.56 10.02
N ARG A 22 7.60 -4.48 10.13
CA ARG A 22 8.82 -4.33 10.96
C ARG A 22 10.05 -3.99 10.11
N THR A 23 9.92 -4.07 8.79
CA THR A 23 10.98 -3.82 7.81
C THR A 23 10.69 -2.53 7.05
N ASP A 24 11.70 -1.98 6.37
CA ASP A 24 11.49 -0.88 5.45
C ASP A 24 10.85 -1.35 4.15
N ILE A 25 10.03 -0.48 3.56
CA ILE A 25 9.40 -0.70 2.27
C ILE A 25 10.27 0.00 1.24
N ALA A 26 10.71 -0.77 0.23
CA ALA A 26 11.49 -0.24 -0.87
C ALA A 26 10.71 0.91 -1.56
N ARG A 27 11.41 1.91 -2.06
CA ARG A 27 10.77 2.93 -2.91
C ARG A 27 10.68 2.38 -4.32
N ASN A 28 9.57 2.67 -5.02
CA ASN A 28 9.47 2.43 -6.45
C ASN A 28 8.79 3.62 -7.15
N LYS A 29 8.64 3.55 -8.49
CA LYS A 29 8.02 4.60 -9.30
C LYS A 29 6.48 4.57 -9.33
N HIS A 30 5.86 3.47 -8.89
CA HIS A 30 4.41 3.23 -8.97
C HIS A 30 3.66 3.63 -7.70
N TYR A 31 4.38 3.91 -6.60
CA TYR A 31 3.78 4.44 -5.39
C TYR A 31 4.69 5.40 -4.63
N LYS A 32 4.09 6.17 -3.73
CA LYS A 32 4.78 7.09 -2.83
C LYS A 32 4.44 6.75 -1.40
N ILE A 33 5.45 6.72 -0.54
CA ILE A 33 5.26 6.69 0.92
C ILE A 33 4.94 8.12 1.36
N ILE A 34 3.79 8.31 2.00
CA ILE A 34 3.34 9.62 2.50
C ILE A 34 3.85 9.84 3.92
N PHE A 35 3.73 8.84 4.78
CA PHE A 35 4.27 8.88 6.13
C PHE A 35 4.60 7.48 6.66
N THR A 36 5.41 7.47 7.71
CA THR A 36 5.71 6.29 8.52
C THR A 36 5.48 6.66 9.98
N GLN A 37 4.69 5.86 10.70
CA GLN A 37 4.34 6.09 12.10
C GLN A 37 4.60 4.82 12.93
N PRO A 38 5.38 4.88 14.01
CA PRO A 38 5.50 3.75 14.94
C PRO A 38 4.14 3.37 15.56
N VAL A 39 3.88 2.08 15.72
CA VAL A 39 2.76 1.58 16.52
C VAL A 39 3.21 1.52 17.97
N VAL A 40 2.82 2.52 18.77
CA VAL A 40 3.34 2.73 20.14
C VAL A 40 3.22 1.50 21.03
N THR A 41 2.15 0.72 20.88
CA THR A 41 1.88 -0.49 21.70
C THR A 41 2.61 -1.74 21.21
N LYS A 42 3.29 -1.70 20.06
CA LYS A 42 3.97 -2.86 19.45
C LYS A 42 5.38 -2.46 19.01
N PRO A 43 6.40 -2.60 19.89
CA PRO A 43 7.77 -2.19 19.59
C PRO A 43 8.29 -2.76 18.27
N GLY A 44 8.92 -1.91 17.46
CA GLY A 44 9.45 -2.26 16.14
C GLY A 44 8.40 -2.43 15.04
N LEU A 45 7.10 -2.38 15.34
CA LEU A 45 6.05 -2.32 14.33
C LEU A 45 5.78 -0.86 13.95
N LYS A 46 5.67 -0.60 12.65
CA LYS A 46 5.32 0.72 12.10
C LYS A 46 4.19 0.57 11.09
N ARG A 47 3.38 1.62 11.01
CA ARG A 47 2.38 1.84 9.97
C ARG A 47 3.00 2.72 8.89
N VAL A 48 2.94 2.26 7.65
CA VAL A 48 3.42 3.03 6.50
C VAL A 48 2.22 3.33 5.62
N ALA A 49 2.01 4.62 5.33
CA ALA A 49 0.99 5.05 4.38
C ALA A 49 1.58 5.16 2.98
N ILE A 50 0.94 4.51 2.02
CA ILE A 50 1.37 4.41 0.63
C ILE A 50 0.25 4.90 -0.26
N VAL A 51 0.56 5.72 -1.25
CA VAL A 51 -0.37 6.15 -2.30
C VAL A 51 0.12 5.61 -3.64
N THR A 52 -0.80 5.01 -4.40
CA THR A 52 -0.58 4.51 -5.77
C THR A 52 -1.72 4.95 -6.68
N GLN A 53 -1.58 4.76 -8.00
CA GLN A 53 -2.73 4.91 -8.90
C GLN A 53 -3.52 3.61 -8.97
N VAL A 54 -4.83 3.68 -9.24
CA VAL A 54 -5.71 2.52 -9.41
C VAL A 54 -5.09 1.48 -10.37
N ALA A 55 -4.51 1.95 -11.48
CA ALA A 55 -3.86 1.10 -12.48
C ALA A 55 -2.68 0.26 -11.96
N PHE A 56 -2.03 0.69 -10.87
CA PHE A 56 -0.87 0.01 -10.27
C PHE A 56 -1.20 -0.69 -8.94
N LEU A 57 -2.46 -0.63 -8.49
CA LEU A 57 -2.86 -1.20 -7.20
C LEU A 57 -2.61 -2.70 -7.14
N ASN A 58 -2.87 -3.44 -8.21
CA ASN A 58 -2.66 -4.90 -8.22
C ASN A 58 -1.18 -5.27 -8.07
N GLU A 59 -0.27 -4.56 -8.73
CA GLU A 59 1.17 -4.75 -8.65
C GLU A 59 1.66 -4.45 -7.23
N LEU A 60 1.16 -3.37 -6.63
CA LEU A 60 1.46 -3.03 -5.25
C LEU A 60 0.98 -4.12 -4.28
N LEU A 61 -0.27 -4.56 -4.38
CA LEU A 61 -0.80 -5.63 -3.51
C LEU A 61 -0.03 -6.94 -3.65
N LYS A 62 0.35 -7.34 -4.87
CA LYS A 62 1.21 -8.50 -5.11
C LYS A 62 2.59 -8.34 -4.48
N THR A 63 3.18 -7.16 -4.60
CA THR A 63 4.48 -6.85 -4.00
C THR A 63 4.41 -6.96 -2.48
N LEU A 64 3.38 -6.38 -1.86
CA LEU A 64 3.19 -6.44 -0.41
C LEU A 64 2.99 -7.89 0.06
N TYR A 65 2.14 -8.66 -0.64
CA TYR A 65 1.90 -10.07 -0.35
C TYR A 65 3.19 -10.90 -0.46
N THR A 66 3.96 -10.73 -1.54
CA THR A 66 5.20 -11.48 -1.78
C THR A 66 6.28 -11.16 -0.72
N ASN A 67 6.29 -9.94 -0.20
CA ASN A 67 7.20 -9.53 0.88
C ASN A 67 6.64 -9.82 2.29
N ASN A 68 5.52 -10.55 2.39
CA ASN A 68 4.85 -10.87 3.65
C ASN A 68 4.52 -9.62 4.49
N LEU A 69 4.11 -8.54 3.82
CA LEU A 69 3.69 -7.28 4.44
C LEU A 69 2.16 -7.26 4.59
N GLU A 70 1.70 -6.96 5.80
CA GLU A 70 0.27 -6.94 6.13
C GLU A 70 -0.37 -5.63 5.66
N VAL A 71 -1.37 -5.73 4.79
CA VAL A 71 -2.25 -4.60 4.46
C VAL A 71 -3.24 -4.42 5.59
N GLU A 72 -3.31 -3.22 6.12
CA GLU A 72 -4.18 -2.87 7.24
C GLU A 72 -5.46 -2.19 6.76
N HIS A 73 -5.33 -1.15 5.94
CA HIS A 73 -6.47 -0.43 5.37
C HIS A 73 -6.23 -0.07 3.91
N ILE A 74 -7.31 0.02 3.13
CA ILE A 74 -7.33 0.56 1.76
C ILE A 74 -8.42 1.64 1.72
N PHE A 75 -8.07 2.81 1.20
CA PHE A 75 -8.93 3.97 1.10
C PHE A 75 -9.07 4.38 -0.36
N ASP A 76 -10.32 4.54 -0.78
CA ASP A 76 -10.69 5.09 -2.07
C ASP A 76 -10.83 6.61 -1.93
N TYR A 77 -10.02 7.36 -2.68
CA TYR A 77 -9.90 8.83 -2.59
C TYR A 77 -10.31 9.52 -3.88
#